data_AF-L8GIK0-F1
#
_entry.id   AF-L8GIK0-F1
#
_cell.length_a   1.000
_cell.length_b   1.000
_cell.length_c   1.000
_cell.angle_alpha   90.00
_cell.angle_beta   90.00
_cell.angle_gamma   90.00
#
_symmetry.space_group_name_H-M   'P 1'
#
loop_
_entity.id
_entity.type
_entity.pdbx_description
1 polymer ?
#
loop_
_entity_poly.entity_id
_entity_poly.type
_entity_poly.pdbx_seq_one_letter_code
_entity_poly.pdbx_strand_id
1 'polypeptide(L)'
;MKLLLPKVPAFLDDRGAEYFRQTRKEWFGKPLEELCDDPEGDWKRVGQEIAILSDMLSGRWSAPQGVVIERAGPFFLGDVPSYADFVLVSFFQWFKCADERYLERVLAFGKEDCFTKLWNACEKWVHVEH
;
A
#
# COMPACT_ATOMS: atom_id res chain seq x y z
N MET A 1 -5.67 7.27 1.24
CA MET A 1 -4.69 8.12 0.54
C MET A 1 -4.30 9.43 1.27
N LYS A 2 -5.21 10.06 2.03
CA LYS A 2 -4.93 11.30 2.79
C LYS A 2 -3.75 11.21 3.78
N LEU A 3 -3.47 10.01 4.30
CA LEU A 3 -2.32 9.74 5.17
C LEU A 3 -0.95 10.02 4.53
N LEU A 4 -0.78 9.70 3.24
CA LEU A 4 0.53 9.75 2.58
C LEU A 4 0.80 11.09 1.92
N LEU A 5 -0.24 11.76 1.40
CA LEU A 5 -0.09 13.01 0.65
C LEU A 5 0.71 14.09 1.39
N PRO A 6 0.50 14.34 2.70
CA PRO A 6 1.29 15.32 3.46
C PRO A 6 2.76 14.95 3.64
N LYS A 7 3.11 13.67 3.48
CA LYS A 7 4.49 13.17 3.63
C LYS A 7 5.28 13.22 2.33
N VAL A 8 4.59 13.26 1.18
CA VAL A 8 5.23 13.26 -0.14
C VAL A 8 6.31 14.33 -0.32
N PRO A 9 6.08 15.60 0.06
CA PRO A 9 7.11 16.63 -0.14
C PRO A 9 8.43 16.35 0.59
N ALA A 10 8.45 15.50 1.62
CA ALA A 10 9.66 15.23 2.40
C ALA A 10 10.70 14.38 1.66
N PHE A 11 10.29 13.66 0.61
CA PHE A 11 11.17 12.82 -0.21
C PHE A 11 11.23 13.27 -1.68
N LEU A 12 10.80 14.49 -1.97
CA LEU A 12 11.00 15.16 -3.27
C LEU A 12 12.15 16.16 -3.19
N ASP A 13 12.65 16.58 -4.35
CA ASP A 13 13.51 17.76 -4.44
C ASP A 13 12.71 19.05 -4.14
N ASP A 14 13.40 20.15 -3.83
CA ASP A 14 12.73 21.40 -3.43
C ASP A 14 11.70 21.88 -4.46
N ARG A 15 12.04 21.75 -5.76
CA ARG A 15 11.15 22.12 -6.86
C ARG A 15 9.93 21.21 -6.93
N GLY A 16 10.13 19.89 -6.82
CA GLY A 16 9.04 18.92 -6.82
C GLY A 16 8.13 19.07 -5.61
N ALA A 17 8.70 19.31 -4.43
CA ALA A 17 7.96 19.55 -3.19
C ALA A 17 7.05 20.78 -3.31
N GLU A 18 7.55 21.88 -3.88
CA GLU A 18 6.75 23.11 -4.07
C GLU A 18 5.63 22.90 -5.09
N TYR A 19 5.96 22.32 -6.25
CA TYR A 19 4.95 22.00 -7.27
C TYR A 19 3.86 21.05 -6.72
N PHE A 20 4.26 20.06 -5.91
CA PHE A 20 3.33 19.13 -5.30
C PHE A 20 2.39 19.83 -4.31
N ARG A 21 2.92 20.69 -3.42
CA ARG A 21 2.10 21.49 -2.49
C ARG A 21 1.09 22.36 -3.24
N GLN A 22 1.54 23.09 -4.26
CA GLN A 22 0.67 23.96 -5.05
C GLN A 22 -0.46 23.17 -5.72
N THR A 23 -0.13 22.13 -6.48
CA THR A 23 -1.13 21.34 -7.22
C THR A 23 -2.11 20.63 -6.31
N ARG A 24 -1.66 20.09 -5.16
CA ARG A 24 -2.57 19.42 -4.21
C ARG A 24 -3.47 20.41 -3.49
N LYS A 25 -2.99 21.61 -3.17
CA LYS A 25 -3.82 22.69 -2.64
C LYS A 25 -4.93 23.06 -3.62
N GLU A 26 -4.63 23.18 -4.90
CA GLU A 26 -5.61 23.45 -5.95
C GLU A 26 -6.66 22.33 -6.08
N TRP A 27 -6.24 21.06 -6.00
CA TRP A 27 -7.15 19.91 -6.12
C TRP A 27 -8.08 19.72 -4.92
N PHE A 28 -7.56 19.94 -3.70
CA PHE A 28 -8.31 19.67 -2.47
C PHE A 28 -8.93 20.92 -1.85
N GLY A 29 -8.58 22.12 -2.34
CA GLY A 29 -9.10 23.39 -1.85
C GLY A 29 -8.58 23.81 -0.46
N LYS A 30 -7.62 23.07 0.10
CA LYS A 30 -7.00 23.33 1.41
C LYS A 30 -5.52 22.95 1.43
N PRO A 31 -4.73 23.48 2.39
CA PRO A 31 -3.32 23.11 2.55
C PRO A 31 -3.12 21.60 2.68
N LEU A 32 -1.98 21.13 2.18
CA LEU A 32 -1.66 19.72 2.13
C LEU A 32 -1.59 19.09 3.53
N GLU A 33 -1.11 19.86 4.50
CA GLU A 33 -0.95 19.50 5.91
C GLU A 33 -2.30 19.31 6.61
N GLU A 34 -3.37 19.94 6.10
CA GLU A 34 -4.74 19.82 6.59
C GLU A 34 -5.53 18.70 5.88
N LEU A 35 -4.87 17.83 5.10
CA LEU A 35 -5.58 16.72 4.45
C LEU A 35 -5.88 15.56 5.40
N CYS A 36 -5.05 15.35 6.43
CA CYS A 36 -5.16 14.23 7.36
C CYS A 36 -5.50 14.74 8.78
N ASP A 37 -6.78 15.06 8.96
CA ASP A 37 -7.31 15.61 10.21
C ASP A 37 -7.64 14.50 11.24
N ASP A 38 -7.78 13.25 10.78
CA ASP A 38 -8.06 12.05 11.60
C ASP A 38 -7.19 10.88 11.12
N PRO A 39 -5.92 10.81 11.58
CA PRO A 39 -5.00 9.76 11.15
C PRO A 39 -5.53 8.34 11.41
N GLU A 40 -6.18 8.10 12.55
CA GLU A 40 -6.64 6.75 12.89
C GLU A 40 -7.91 6.32 12.16
N GLY A 41 -8.83 7.25 11.92
CA GLY A 41 -9.93 6.99 11.00
C GLY A 41 -9.44 6.69 9.59
N ASP A 42 -8.42 7.39 9.11
CA ASP A 42 -7.84 7.12 7.79
C ASP A 42 -7.10 5.77 7.74
N TRP A 43 -6.40 5.37 8.80
CA TRP A 43 -5.79 4.03 8.88
C TRP A 43 -6.84 2.93 8.87
N LYS A 44 -7.95 3.13 9.59
CA LYS A 44 -9.08 2.20 9.57
C LYS A 44 -9.66 2.05 8.16
N ARG A 45 -9.81 3.16 7.42
CA ARG A 45 -10.27 3.14 6.02
C ARG A 45 -9.29 2.38 5.13
N VAL A 46 -7.99 2.64 5.26
CA VAL A 46 -6.95 1.90 4.52
C VAL A 46 -7.09 0.40 4.77
N GLY A 47 -7.18 -0.03 6.04
CA GLY A 47 -7.36 -1.44 6.39
C GLY A 47 -8.63 -2.06 5.77
N GLN A 48 -9.74 -1.31 5.73
CA GLN A 48 -10.98 -1.76 5.10
C GLN A 48 -10.85 -1.89 3.56
N GLU A 49 -10.21 -0.93 2.91
CA GLU A 49 -10.02 -0.91 1.45
C GLU A 49 -9.12 -2.06 0.98
N ILE A 50 -8.07 -2.39 1.73
CA ILE A 50 -7.12 -3.45 1.37
C ILE A 50 -7.52 -4.84 1.88
N ALA A 51 -8.55 -4.95 2.72
CA ALA A 51 -9.00 -6.24 3.28
C ALA A 51 -9.32 -7.26 2.18
N ILE A 52 -9.97 -6.83 1.09
CA ILE A 52 -10.29 -7.73 -0.03
C ILE A 52 -9.03 -8.25 -0.74
N LEU A 53 -7.99 -7.43 -0.84
CA LEU A 53 -6.70 -7.83 -1.41
C LEU A 53 -6.00 -8.84 -0.50
N SER A 54 -6.10 -8.65 0.81
CA SER A 54 -5.62 -9.61 1.79
C SER A 54 -6.33 -10.95 1.67
N ASP A 55 -7.67 -10.95 1.51
CA ASP A 55 -8.46 -12.16 1.29
C ASP A 55 -8.01 -12.90 0.03
N MET A 56 -7.88 -12.18 -1.09
CA MET A 56 -7.40 -12.73 -2.36
C MET A 56 -6.00 -13.35 -2.24
N LEU A 57 -5.06 -12.69 -1.55
CA LEU A 57 -3.68 -13.17 -1.38
C LEU A 57 -3.54 -14.29 -0.35
N SER A 58 -4.39 -14.34 0.67
CA SER A 58 -4.40 -15.43 1.65
C SER A 58 -4.80 -16.77 1.06
N GLY A 59 -5.28 -16.81 -0.19
CA GLY A 59 -5.62 -18.05 -0.87
C GLY A 59 -6.80 -18.77 -0.21
N ARG A 60 -7.63 -18.06 0.56
CA ARG A 60 -8.85 -18.62 1.18
C ARG A 60 -10.07 -17.84 0.69
N TRP A 61 -10.50 -18.15 -0.53
CA TRP A 61 -11.80 -17.69 -1.01
C TRP A 61 -12.76 -18.87 -1.10
N SER A 62 -13.94 -18.73 -0.50
CA SER A 62 -15.03 -19.70 -0.60
C SER A 62 -15.71 -19.55 -1.96
N ALA A 63 -15.54 -20.54 -2.85
CA ALA A 63 -16.37 -20.62 -4.05
C ALA A 63 -17.85 -20.76 -3.68
N PRO A 64 -18.83 -20.47 -4.58
CA PRO A 64 -20.26 -20.51 -4.28
C PRO A 64 -20.82 -21.88 -3.83
N GLN A 65 -19.98 -22.92 -3.70
CA GLN A 65 -20.31 -24.24 -3.16
C GLN A 65 -19.51 -24.63 -1.90
N GLY A 66 -18.82 -23.70 -1.24
CA GLY A 66 -18.06 -23.98 -0.02
C GLY A 66 -16.73 -24.71 -0.25
N VAL A 67 -16.27 -24.80 -1.51
CA VAL A 67 -14.94 -25.31 -1.84
C VAL A 67 -13.90 -24.26 -1.46
N VAL A 68 -12.99 -24.63 -0.55
CA VAL A 68 -11.80 -23.85 -0.22
C VAL A 68 -10.74 -24.21 -1.26
N ILE A 69 -10.37 -23.24 -2.09
CA ILE A 69 -9.26 -23.39 -3.04
C ILE A 69 -8.01 -22.87 -2.34
N GLU A 70 -7.17 -23.76 -1.81
CA GLU A 70 -5.85 -23.36 -1.30
C GLU A 70 -4.95 -22.99 -2.48
N ARG A 71 -4.54 -21.72 -2.55
CA ARG A 71 -3.51 -21.26 -3.47
C ARG A 71 -2.17 -21.21 -2.76
N ALA A 72 -1.16 -21.82 -3.37
CA ALA A 72 0.23 -21.72 -2.95
C ALA A 72 0.89 -20.50 -3.59
N GLY A 73 1.81 -19.87 -2.85
CA GLY A 73 2.66 -18.78 -3.34
C GLY A 73 2.24 -17.39 -2.85
N PRO A 74 3.18 -16.42 -2.86
CA PRO A 74 2.97 -15.10 -2.26
C PRO A 74 2.24 -14.11 -3.17
N PHE A 75 1.99 -14.45 -4.43
CA PHE A 75 1.45 -13.55 -5.45
C PHE A 75 -0.04 -13.80 -5.73
N PHE A 76 -0.71 -12.85 -6.39
CA PHE A 76 -2.10 -13.00 -6.83
C PHE A 76 -2.31 -14.17 -7.81
N LEU A 77 -1.28 -14.58 -8.56
CA LEU A 77 -1.28 -15.77 -9.41
C LEU A 77 -0.57 -16.97 -8.78
N GLY A 78 -0.45 -16.98 -7.44
CA GLY A 78 0.23 -18.02 -6.68
C GLY A 78 1.74 -17.82 -6.69
N ASP A 79 2.47 -18.70 -7.38
CA ASP A 79 3.94 -18.64 -7.46
C ASP A 79 4.47 -17.75 -8.59
N VAL A 80 3.58 -17.26 -9.46
CA VAL A 80 3.95 -16.43 -10.61
C VAL A 80 3.71 -14.96 -10.28
N PRO A 81 4.74 -14.08 -10.31
CA PRO A 81 4.53 -12.66 -10.13
C PRO A 81 3.73 -12.08 -11.29
N SER A 82 2.85 -11.13 -10.99
CA SER A 82 1.99 -10.46 -11.96
C SER A 82 2.04 -8.94 -11.79
N TYR A 83 1.49 -8.22 -12.77
CA TYR A 83 1.39 -6.76 -12.69
C TYR A 83 0.59 -6.29 -11.46
N ALA A 84 -0.43 -7.05 -11.03
CA ALA A 84 -1.23 -6.70 -9.85
C ALA A 84 -0.40 -6.70 -8.56
N ASP A 85 0.57 -7.62 -8.46
CA ASP A 85 1.50 -7.69 -7.34
C ASP A 85 2.35 -6.42 -7.26
N PHE A 86 2.87 -5.96 -8.41
CA PHE A 86 3.68 -4.75 -8.48
C PHE A 86 2.88 -3.48 -8.22
N VAL A 87 1.62 -3.41 -8.65
CA VAL A 87 0.74 -2.29 -8.29
C VAL A 87 0.58 -2.23 -6.78
N LEU A 88 0.25 -3.33 -6.11
CA LEU A 88 0.09 -3.35 -4.65
C LEU A 88 1.41 -3.02 -3.92
N VAL A 89 2.51 -3.63 -4.33
CA VAL A 89 3.83 -3.38 -3.73
C VAL A 89 4.30 -1.94 -3.96
N SER A 90 3.93 -1.29 -5.07
CA SER A 90 4.22 0.13 -5.28
C SER A 90 3.56 1.03 -4.22
N PHE A 91 2.37 0.67 -3.75
CA PHE A 91 1.73 1.37 -2.64
C PHE A 91 2.47 1.11 -1.33
N PHE A 92 2.89 -0.13 -1.05
CA PHE A 92 3.70 -0.43 0.15
C PHE A 92 5.02 0.35 0.15
N GLN A 93 5.68 0.44 -0.99
CA GLN A 93 6.88 1.28 -1.16
C GLN A 93 6.55 2.76 -0.91
N TRP A 94 5.39 3.25 -1.34
CA TRP A 94 4.98 4.63 -1.05
C TRP A 94 4.74 4.87 0.45
N PHE A 95 4.19 3.90 1.19
CA PHE A 95 4.11 3.94 2.65
C PHE A 95 5.51 3.98 3.28
N LYS A 96 6.45 3.16 2.79
CA LYS A 96 7.84 3.16 3.23
C LYS A 96 8.53 4.50 3.01
N CYS A 97 8.37 5.11 1.84
CA CYS A 97 8.93 6.44 1.54
C CYS A 97 8.43 7.52 2.52
N ALA A 98 7.21 7.37 3.05
CA ALA A 98 6.70 8.29 4.06
C ALA A 98 7.33 8.04 5.44
N ASP A 99 7.39 6.78 5.89
CA ASP A 99 8.04 6.35 7.13
C ASP A 99 8.12 4.80 7.17
N GLU A 100 9.17 4.21 7.74
CA GLU A 100 9.28 2.75 7.89
C GLU A 100 8.13 2.17 8.74
N ARG A 101 7.67 2.91 9.77
CA ARG A 101 6.53 2.51 10.62
C ARG A 101 5.21 2.47 9.86
N TYR A 102 5.09 3.26 8.78
CA TYR A 102 3.92 3.23 7.91
C TYR A 102 3.91 1.95 7.06
N LEU A 103 5.09 1.50 6.60
CA LEU A 103 5.22 0.20 5.95
C LEU A 103 4.84 -0.94 6.91
N GLU A 104 5.44 -0.97 8.10
CA GLU A 104 5.14 -1.99 9.12
C GLU A 104 3.63 -2.08 9.39
N ARG A 105 2.98 -0.92 9.54
CA ARG A 105 1.54 -0.85 9.82
C ARG A 105 0.68 -1.29 8.65
N VAL A 106 1.02 -0.94 7.40
CA VAL A 106 0.23 -1.37 6.24
C VAL A 106 0.35 -2.86 5.99
N LEU A 107 1.55 -3.44 6.19
CA LEU A 107 1.77 -4.88 6.06
C LEU A 107 0.99 -5.67 7.12
N ALA A 108 0.86 -5.15 8.33
CA ALA A 108 0.13 -5.78 9.43
C ALA A 108 -1.38 -5.96 9.17
N PHE A 109 -1.97 -5.31 8.16
CA PHE A 109 -3.35 -5.58 7.76
C PHE A 109 -3.51 -6.90 6.99
N GLY A 110 -2.42 -7.52 6.54
CA GLY A 110 -2.44 -8.78 5.81
C GLY A 110 -2.76 -9.97 6.71
N LYS A 111 -3.84 -10.68 6.42
CA LYS A 111 -4.17 -11.99 7.03
C LYS A 111 -3.06 -13.00 6.76
N GLU A 112 -2.72 -13.79 7.78
CA GLU A 112 -1.70 -14.85 7.68
C GLU A 112 -0.37 -14.37 7.06
N ASP A 113 0.00 -13.13 7.35
CA ASP A 113 1.18 -12.42 6.86
C ASP A 113 1.27 -12.29 5.32
N CYS A 114 0.13 -12.35 4.61
CA CYS A 114 0.13 -12.39 3.15
C CYS A 114 0.78 -11.15 2.51
N PHE A 115 0.59 -9.96 3.08
CA PHE A 115 1.24 -8.74 2.59
C PHE A 115 2.74 -8.74 2.86
N THR A 116 3.18 -9.21 4.03
CA THR A 116 4.62 -9.36 4.35
C THR A 116 5.28 -10.36 3.40
N LYS A 117 4.63 -11.49 3.12
CA LYS A 117 5.11 -12.49 2.14
C LYS A 117 5.23 -11.88 0.74
N LEU A 118 4.22 -11.13 0.30
CA LEU A 118 4.23 -10.43 -0.98
C LEU A 118 5.38 -9.41 -1.05
N TRP A 119 5.52 -8.57 -0.02
CA TRP A 119 6.60 -7.57 0.07
C TRP A 119 7.99 -8.21 -0.06
N ASN A 120 8.26 -9.25 0.74
CA ASN A 120 9.54 -9.96 0.72
C ASN A 120 9.79 -10.64 -0.64
N ALA A 121 8.75 -11.22 -1.25
CA ALA A 121 8.86 -11.84 -2.57
C ALA A 121 9.19 -10.82 -3.67
N CYS A 122 8.74 -9.57 -3.50
CA CYS A 122 8.97 -8.48 -4.43
C CYS A 122 10.21 -7.63 -4.14
N GLU A 123 10.86 -7.79 -2.99
CA GLU A 123 11.93 -6.92 -2.50
C GLU A 123 13.04 -6.69 -3.53
N LYS A 124 13.45 -7.74 -4.23
CA LYS A 124 14.49 -7.70 -5.28
C LYS A 124 14.18 -6.78 -6.47
N TRP A 125 12.92 -6.38 -6.67
CA TRP A 125 12.52 -5.46 -7.74
C TRP A 125 12.23 -4.05 -7.24
N VAL A 126 12.13 -3.84 -5.92
CA VAL A 126 11.81 -2.54 -5.32
C VAL A 126 13.08 -1.74 -5.03
N HIS A 127 14.19 -2.42 -4.74
CA HIS A 127 15.48 -1.76 -4.54
C HIS A 127 16.05 -1.29 -5.88
N VAL A 128 16.37 0.00 -5.96
CA VAL A 128 17.11 0.57 -7.08
C VAL A 128 18.59 0.49 -6.71
N GLU A 129 19.42 -0.17 -7.53
CA GLU A 129 20.87 -0.11 -7.36
C GLU A 129 21.31 1.35 -7.49
N HIS A 130 21.97 1.87 -6.45
CA HIS A 130 22.57 3.20 -6.43
C HIS A 130 24.00 3.16 -6.94
#